data_AF-A0A7K0PGM4-F1
#
_entry.id   AF-A0A7K0PGM4-F1
#
_cell.length_a   1.000
_cell.length_b   1.000
_cell.length_c   1.000
_cell.angle_alpha   90.00
_cell.angle_beta   90.00
_cell.angle_gamma   90.00
#
_symmetry.space_group_name_H-M   'P 1'
#
loop_
_entity.id
_entity.type
_entity.pdbx_description
1 polymer ?
#
loop_
_entity_poly.entity_id
_entity_poly.type
_entity_poly.pdbx_seq_one_letter_code
_entity_poly.pdbx_strand_id
1 'polypeptide(L)'
;MSRSEQKVVQYLNEAHASEVALVRVLQSQIAMTPDGRFREGLEKHLEETRSHASRLQDRVGELKEGSNPLLAVVGIAEAIVGQAMALAKTPADLVRGSGGEEKILKNAKDAAATEALEIATYTALEELARTVGDDQTAKLAASIRADEERMLERILKEIPALTKAVVSADVDGDPSYDVTETGAAQAVKAAADGAADAAKETGRQAKRSATDARRKATASGRKAGDDAKKAVRQTRKVPGVAKAEGAAKGAVASADDLPIARYDALTADEIVSRLPKLSQIDLAKVAAYERRNADRSTVTERVDGLLGSEPWPGYDEQNAAQVQRALGSAGAARVDAVIAYERAHKARAGVLKKAEAAKAAA
;
A
#
# COMPACT_ATOMS: atom_id res chain seq x y z
N MET A 1 -6.85 -32.97 -0.72
CA MET A 1 -6.34 -32.56 -2.05
C MET A 1 -5.30 -33.54 -2.54
N SER A 2 -5.46 -34.01 -3.78
CA SER A 2 -4.46 -34.72 -4.57
C SER A 2 -3.31 -33.80 -5.00
N ARG A 3 -2.19 -34.37 -5.46
CA ARG A 3 -1.07 -33.60 -6.03
C ARG A 3 -1.50 -32.79 -7.27
N SER A 4 -2.40 -33.34 -8.08
CA SER A 4 -2.95 -32.67 -9.26
C SER A 4 -3.78 -31.44 -8.87
N GLU A 5 -4.68 -31.58 -7.89
CA GLU A 5 -5.49 -30.46 -7.38
C GLU A 5 -4.61 -29.37 -6.74
N GLN A 6 -3.56 -29.76 -6.01
CA GLN A 6 -2.59 -28.79 -5.46
C GLN A 6 -1.91 -27.98 -6.56
N LYS A 7 -1.58 -28.62 -7.70
CA LYS A 7 -0.96 -27.95 -8.84
C LYS A 7 -1.92 -26.99 -9.54
N VAL A 8 -3.19 -27.36 -9.70
CA VAL A 8 -4.23 -26.48 -10.23
C VAL A 8 -4.45 -25.27 -9.31
N VAL A 9 -4.57 -25.50 -7.99
CA VAL A 9 -4.70 -24.41 -7.02
C VAL A 9 -3.48 -23.50 -7.01
N GLN A 10 -2.27 -24.03 -7.21
CA GLN A 10 -1.08 -23.19 -7.37
C GLN A 10 -1.26 -22.21 -8.55
N TYR A 11 -1.58 -22.71 -9.75
CA TYR A 11 -1.70 -21.88 -10.95
C TYR A 11 -2.88 -20.89 -10.86
N LEU A 12 -3.99 -21.29 -10.24
CA LEU A 12 -5.11 -20.38 -9.98
C LEU A 12 -4.73 -19.23 -9.03
N ASN A 13 -3.95 -19.50 -7.98
CA ASN A 13 -3.47 -18.42 -7.10
C ASN A 13 -2.46 -17.51 -7.79
N GLU A 14 -1.61 -18.06 -8.68
CA GLU A 14 -0.69 -17.29 -9.50
C GLU A 14 -1.46 -16.34 -10.45
N ALA A 15 -2.44 -16.86 -11.19
CA ALA A 15 -3.31 -16.06 -12.06
C ALA A 15 -4.08 -14.99 -11.27
N HIS A 16 -4.74 -15.37 -10.16
CA HIS A 16 -5.50 -14.43 -9.33
C HIS A 16 -4.66 -13.26 -8.83
N ALA A 17 -3.42 -13.51 -8.43
CA ALA A 17 -2.55 -12.45 -7.95
C ALA A 17 -2.05 -11.54 -9.10
N SER A 18 -1.86 -12.08 -10.30
CA SER A 18 -1.60 -11.27 -11.51
C SER A 18 -2.78 -10.35 -11.82
N GLU A 19 -4.02 -10.87 -11.82
CA GLU A 19 -5.24 -10.07 -12.03
C GLU A 19 -5.36 -8.92 -11.02
N VAL A 20 -5.15 -9.21 -9.72
CA VAL A 20 -5.18 -8.19 -8.66
C VAL A 20 -4.09 -7.13 -8.84
N ALA A 21 -2.93 -7.51 -9.35
CA ALA A 21 -1.87 -6.56 -9.68
C ALA A 21 -2.24 -5.70 -10.89
N LEU A 22 -2.81 -6.32 -11.94
CA LEU A 22 -3.23 -5.64 -13.18
C LEU A 22 -4.32 -4.60 -12.93
N VAL A 23 -5.26 -4.85 -12.02
CA VAL A 23 -6.28 -3.86 -11.60
C VAL A 23 -5.64 -2.52 -11.23
N ARG A 24 -4.50 -2.52 -10.53
CA ARG A 24 -3.80 -1.29 -10.12
C ARG A 24 -3.11 -0.61 -11.31
N VAL A 25 -2.55 -1.41 -12.21
CA VAL A 25 -1.90 -0.91 -13.43
C VAL A 25 -2.93 -0.24 -14.33
N LEU A 26 -4.08 -0.88 -14.57
CA LEU A 26 -5.17 -0.33 -15.37
C LEU A 26 -5.72 0.96 -14.77
N GLN A 27 -5.95 1.01 -13.46
CA GLN A 27 -6.36 2.24 -12.78
C GLN A 27 -5.37 3.38 -13.00
N SER A 28 -4.07 3.08 -12.95
CA SER A 28 -3.03 4.08 -13.21
C SER A 28 -3.02 4.53 -14.67
N GLN A 29 -3.17 3.61 -15.62
CA GLN A 29 -3.20 3.93 -17.05
C GLN A 29 -4.44 4.76 -17.42
N ILE A 30 -5.62 4.39 -16.91
CA ILE A 30 -6.88 5.14 -17.10
C ILE A 30 -6.73 6.56 -16.56
N ALA A 31 -6.15 6.73 -15.36
CA ALA A 31 -5.95 8.04 -14.76
C ALA A 31 -5.06 8.97 -15.61
N MET A 32 -4.13 8.43 -16.39
CA MET A 32 -3.22 9.21 -17.24
C MET A 32 -3.66 9.30 -18.71
N THR A 33 -4.76 8.64 -19.08
CA THR A 33 -5.25 8.59 -20.46
C THR A 33 -6.43 9.56 -20.61
N PRO A 34 -6.39 10.52 -21.55
CA PRO A 34 -7.52 11.38 -21.87
C PRO A 34 -8.74 10.59 -22.33
N ASP A 35 -9.92 11.22 -22.28
CA ASP A 35 -11.15 10.58 -22.72
C ASP A 35 -11.11 10.23 -24.22
N GLY A 36 -11.65 9.06 -24.56
CA GLY A 36 -11.65 8.55 -25.93
C GLY A 36 -11.66 7.03 -26.01
N ARG A 37 -11.65 6.51 -27.24
CA ARG A 37 -11.83 5.07 -27.54
C ARG A 37 -10.84 4.15 -26.82
N PHE A 38 -9.59 4.59 -26.65
CA PHE A 38 -8.57 3.81 -25.95
C PHE A 38 -8.87 3.72 -24.45
N ARG A 39 -9.24 4.83 -23.81
CA ARG A 39 -9.62 4.87 -22.40
C ARG A 39 -10.87 4.04 -22.11
N GLU A 40 -11.91 4.17 -22.94
CA GLU A 40 -13.13 3.35 -22.82
C GLU A 40 -12.80 1.85 -22.88
N GLY A 41 -11.82 1.46 -23.71
CA GLY A 41 -11.29 0.09 -23.75
C GLY A 41 -10.67 -0.33 -22.42
N LEU A 42 -9.79 0.50 -21.84
CA LEU A 42 -9.13 0.23 -20.57
C LEU A 42 -10.14 0.17 -19.40
N GLU A 43 -11.13 1.05 -19.38
CA GLU A 43 -12.17 1.07 -18.33
C GLU A 43 -13.03 -0.19 -18.37
N LYS A 44 -13.45 -0.61 -19.57
CA LYS A 44 -14.16 -1.87 -19.74
C LYS A 44 -13.31 -3.06 -19.29
N HIS A 45 -12.05 -3.09 -19.70
CA HIS A 45 -11.14 -4.18 -19.34
C HIS A 45 -10.89 -4.24 -17.82
N LEU A 46 -10.76 -3.09 -17.14
CA LEU A 46 -10.70 -3.04 -15.67
C LEU A 46 -11.88 -3.73 -14.98
N GLU A 47 -13.09 -3.62 -15.54
CA GLU A 47 -14.26 -4.35 -15.03
C GLU A 47 -14.16 -5.86 -15.29
N GLU A 48 -13.68 -6.26 -16.47
CA GLU A 48 -13.42 -7.65 -16.85
C GLU A 48 -12.36 -8.28 -15.93
N THR A 49 -11.18 -7.67 -15.76
CA THR A 49 -10.07 -8.09 -14.86
C THR A 49 -10.54 -8.26 -13.41
N ARG A 50 -11.38 -7.36 -12.89
CA ARG A 50 -11.96 -7.50 -11.53
C ARG A 50 -12.90 -8.72 -11.44
N SER A 51 -13.67 -8.97 -12.49
CA SER A 51 -14.52 -10.16 -12.58
C SER A 51 -13.68 -11.44 -12.64
N HIS A 52 -12.58 -11.43 -13.42
CA HIS A 52 -11.64 -12.55 -13.52
C HIS A 52 -11.03 -12.89 -12.16
N ALA A 53 -10.51 -11.89 -11.43
CA ALA A 53 -10.00 -12.07 -10.07
C ALA A 53 -11.04 -12.75 -9.14
N SER A 54 -12.29 -12.25 -9.12
CA SER A 54 -13.35 -12.84 -8.30
C SER A 54 -13.62 -14.29 -8.67
N ARG A 55 -13.76 -14.60 -9.97
CA ARG A 55 -14.05 -15.96 -10.46
C ARG A 55 -12.93 -16.95 -10.14
N LEU A 56 -11.67 -16.50 -10.19
CA LEU A 56 -10.51 -17.32 -9.80
C LEU A 56 -10.50 -17.59 -8.30
N GLN A 57 -10.78 -16.58 -7.48
CA GLN A 57 -10.87 -16.73 -6.03
C GLN A 57 -11.98 -17.71 -5.64
N ASP A 58 -13.15 -17.60 -6.27
CA ASP A 58 -14.28 -18.51 -6.06
C ASP A 58 -13.88 -19.95 -6.41
N ARG A 59 -13.20 -20.14 -7.56
CA ARG A 59 -12.73 -21.47 -7.96
C ARG A 59 -11.71 -22.06 -7.00
N VAL A 60 -10.80 -21.25 -6.46
CA VAL A 60 -9.87 -21.68 -5.40
C VAL A 60 -10.62 -22.10 -4.13
N GLY A 61 -11.71 -21.40 -3.79
CA GLY A 61 -12.59 -21.75 -2.68
C GLY A 61 -13.22 -23.13 -2.84
N GLU A 62 -13.84 -23.38 -4.01
CA GLU A 62 -14.47 -24.66 -4.35
C GLU A 62 -13.50 -25.85 -4.24
N LEU A 63 -12.26 -25.69 -4.72
CA LEU A 63 -11.23 -26.74 -4.65
C LEU A 63 -10.71 -26.99 -3.22
N LYS A 64 -10.79 -26.00 -2.33
CA LYS A 64 -10.36 -26.11 -0.92
C LYS A 64 -11.45 -26.71 -0.03
N GLU A 65 -12.72 -26.39 -0.26
CA GLU A 65 -13.85 -26.90 0.51
C GLU A 65 -14.14 -28.39 0.25
N GLY A 66 -13.70 -28.93 -0.90
CA GLY A 66 -13.70 -30.37 -1.20
C GLY A 66 -12.63 -31.19 -0.46
N SER A 67 -11.83 -30.59 0.44
CA SER A 67 -10.71 -31.24 1.13
C SER A 67 -10.70 -30.97 2.63
N ASN A 68 -10.38 -32.01 3.41
CA ASN A 68 -10.45 -32.00 4.89
C ASN A 68 -9.83 -30.74 5.55
N PRO A 69 -10.50 -30.07 6.51
CA PRO A 69 -10.16 -28.69 6.93
C PRO A 69 -8.89 -28.54 7.78
N LEU A 70 -8.14 -29.62 8.03
CA LEU A 70 -7.13 -29.68 9.11
C LEU A 70 -5.69 -29.31 8.70
N LEU A 71 -5.45 -28.82 7.47
CA LEU A 71 -4.10 -28.43 7.01
C LEU A 71 -4.08 -27.11 6.24
N ALA A 72 -4.84 -26.10 6.68
CA ALA A 72 -4.79 -24.74 6.11
C ALA A 72 -3.84 -23.82 6.90
N VAL A 73 -2.61 -24.26 7.18
CA VAL A 73 -1.52 -23.38 7.67
C VAL A 73 -0.20 -23.85 7.07
N VAL A 74 0.09 -23.47 5.83
CA VAL A 74 1.47 -23.25 5.32
C VAL A 74 1.38 -22.24 4.17
N GLY A 75 2.16 -21.17 4.28
CA GLY A 75 2.06 -19.98 3.45
C GLY A 75 2.51 -20.12 2.01
N ILE A 76 1.88 -19.32 1.15
CA ILE A 76 2.47 -18.76 -0.06
C ILE A 76 1.86 -17.35 -0.22
N ALA A 77 2.51 -16.35 0.36
CA ALA A 77 2.26 -14.93 0.04
C ALA A 77 3.59 -14.17 -0.18
N GLU A 78 4.68 -14.89 -0.47
CA GLU A 78 6.01 -14.29 -0.68
C GLU A 78 6.50 -14.37 -2.15
N ALA A 79 5.74 -14.98 -3.07
CA ALA A 79 6.24 -15.20 -4.44
C ALA A 79 5.70 -14.24 -5.53
N ILE A 80 4.64 -13.43 -5.29
CA ILE A 80 3.98 -12.71 -6.40
C ILE A 80 4.23 -11.19 -6.40
N VAL A 81 4.94 -10.67 -5.39
CA VAL A 81 5.33 -9.24 -5.38
C VAL A 81 6.52 -8.96 -6.33
N GLY A 82 7.35 -9.97 -6.61
CA GLY A 82 8.62 -9.78 -7.32
C GLY A 82 8.49 -9.48 -8.83
N GLN A 83 7.51 -10.07 -9.51
CA GLN A 83 7.33 -9.85 -10.96
C GLN A 83 6.43 -8.65 -11.27
N ALA A 84 5.44 -8.35 -10.41
CA ALA A 84 4.63 -7.13 -10.54
C ALA A 84 5.47 -5.85 -10.37
N MET A 85 6.50 -5.87 -9.52
CA MET A 85 7.41 -4.74 -9.31
C MET A 85 8.34 -4.46 -10.50
N ALA A 86 8.54 -5.42 -11.42
CA ALA A 86 9.34 -5.19 -12.63
C ALA A 86 8.53 -4.47 -13.74
N LEU A 87 7.19 -4.54 -13.69
CA LEU A 87 6.29 -3.88 -14.63
C LEU A 87 5.78 -2.53 -14.12
N ALA A 88 5.81 -2.31 -12.81
CA ALA A 88 5.58 -1.00 -12.20
C ALA A 88 6.83 -0.11 -12.37
N LYS A 89 7.08 0.39 -13.59
CA LYS A 89 7.98 1.54 -13.79
C LYS A 89 7.52 2.65 -12.83
N THR A 90 8.45 3.23 -12.07
CA THR A 90 8.07 4.20 -11.03
C THR A 90 7.47 5.46 -11.67
N PRO A 91 6.54 6.18 -10.99
CA PRO A 91 6.03 7.45 -11.50
C PRO A 91 7.14 8.46 -11.83
N ALA A 92 8.29 8.36 -11.16
CA ALA A 92 9.46 9.20 -11.39
C ALA A 92 10.20 8.88 -12.71
N ASP A 93 10.22 7.62 -13.14
CA ASP A 93 10.84 7.21 -14.41
C ASP A 93 9.98 7.60 -15.65
N LEU A 94 8.72 8.00 -15.44
CA LEU A 94 7.81 8.50 -16.46
C LEU A 94 7.89 10.03 -16.65
N VAL A 95 8.58 10.76 -15.78
CA VAL A 95 8.65 12.23 -15.80
C VAL A 95 9.81 12.77 -16.66
N ARG A 96 10.75 11.92 -17.09
CA ARG A 96 11.91 12.33 -17.89
C ARG A 96 11.73 11.99 -19.38
N GLY A 97 11.38 12.99 -20.19
CA GLY A 97 11.78 13.04 -21.61
C GLY A 97 10.82 12.48 -22.67
N SER A 98 9.53 12.28 -22.40
CA SER A 98 8.53 11.90 -23.43
C SER A 98 7.27 12.77 -23.33
N GLY A 99 6.69 13.15 -24.47
CA GLY A 99 5.41 13.86 -24.59
C GLY A 99 4.23 13.05 -24.04
N GLY A 100 3.06 13.68 -23.82
CA GLY A 100 1.88 13.00 -23.28
C GLY A 100 1.38 11.87 -24.18
N GLU A 101 1.41 12.10 -25.49
CA GLU A 101 1.07 11.16 -26.55
C GLU A 101 2.02 9.95 -26.57
N GLU A 102 3.32 10.19 -26.42
CA GLU A 102 4.32 9.13 -26.38
C GLU A 102 4.12 8.23 -25.16
N LYS A 103 3.70 8.80 -24.01
CA LYS A 103 3.34 8.03 -22.82
C LYS A 103 2.12 7.15 -23.06
N ILE A 104 1.08 7.65 -23.73
CA ILE A 104 -0.11 6.83 -24.04
C ILE A 104 0.27 5.70 -24.98
N LEU A 105 1.08 5.95 -26.02
CA LEU A 105 1.56 4.91 -26.92
C LEU A 105 2.40 3.86 -26.18
N LYS A 106 3.25 4.27 -25.24
CA LYS A 106 4.03 3.36 -24.40
C LYS A 106 3.12 2.52 -23.50
N ASN A 107 2.11 3.12 -22.88
CA ASN A 107 1.12 2.42 -22.06
C ASN A 107 0.35 1.39 -22.89
N ALA A 108 -0.05 1.71 -24.12
CA ALA A 108 -0.70 0.76 -25.02
C ALA A 108 0.21 -0.44 -25.35
N LYS A 109 1.51 -0.22 -25.58
CA LYS A 109 2.47 -1.31 -25.81
C LYS A 109 2.68 -2.17 -24.56
N ASP A 110 2.82 -1.54 -23.39
CA ASP A 110 2.96 -2.24 -22.10
C ASP A 110 1.68 -3.05 -21.78
N ALA A 111 0.49 -2.52 -22.09
CA ALA A 111 -0.80 -3.23 -21.98
C ALA A 111 -0.84 -4.44 -22.94
N ALA A 112 -0.54 -4.26 -24.22
CA ALA A 112 -0.51 -5.37 -25.19
C ALA A 112 0.45 -6.50 -24.77
N ALA A 113 1.61 -6.16 -24.21
CA ALA A 113 2.55 -7.15 -23.69
C ALA A 113 1.98 -7.91 -22.47
N THR A 114 1.18 -7.23 -21.64
CA THR A 114 0.52 -7.83 -20.47
C THR A 114 -0.58 -8.78 -20.90
N GLU A 115 -1.46 -8.38 -21.83
CA GLU A 115 -2.50 -9.26 -22.39
C GLU A 115 -1.90 -10.54 -22.99
N ALA A 116 -0.79 -10.42 -23.73
CA ALA A 116 -0.12 -11.57 -24.32
C ALA A 116 0.42 -12.55 -23.26
N LEU A 117 0.90 -12.04 -22.12
CA LEU A 117 1.34 -12.85 -20.99
C LEU A 117 0.15 -13.55 -20.31
N GLU A 118 -0.99 -12.87 -20.17
CA GLU A 118 -2.20 -13.46 -19.60
C GLU A 118 -2.81 -14.52 -20.52
N ILE A 119 -2.85 -14.30 -21.83
CA ILE A 119 -3.22 -15.31 -22.82
C ILE A 119 -2.37 -16.58 -22.67
N ALA A 120 -1.04 -16.41 -22.52
CA ALA A 120 -0.13 -17.54 -22.29
C ALA A 120 -0.40 -18.23 -20.95
N THR A 121 -0.65 -17.47 -19.89
CA THR A 121 -0.97 -17.96 -18.55
C THR A 121 -2.25 -18.79 -18.55
N TYR A 122 -3.31 -18.28 -19.16
CA TYR A 122 -4.59 -18.99 -19.24
C TYR A 122 -4.57 -20.17 -20.19
N THR A 123 -3.76 -20.12 -21.25
CA THR A 123 -3.50 -21.30 -22.10
C THR A 123 -2.84 -22.42 -21.28
N ALA A 124 -1.83 -22.10 -20.47
CA ALA A 124 -1.17 -23.08 -19.61
C ALA A 124 -2.10 -23.62 -18.51
N LEU A 125 -2.90 -22.76 -17.89
CA LEU A 125 -3.88 -23.17 -16.88
C LEU A 125 -4.98 -24.06 -17.46
N GLU A 126 -5.51 -23.71 -18.65
CA GLU A 126 -6.50 -24.53 -19.35
C GLU A 126 -5.94 -25.93 -19.63
N GLU A 127 -4.74 -26.03 -20.20
CA GLU A 127 -4.12 -27.32 -20.54
C GLU A 127 -3.82 -28.15 -19.29
N LEU A 128 -3.30 -27.52 -18.24
CA LEU A 128 -3.07 -28.18 -16.95
C LEU A 128 -4.38 -28.76 -16.41
N ALA A 129 -5.46 -27.96 -16.39
CA ALA A 129 -6.75 -28.37 -15.86
C ALA A 129 -7.35 -29.52 -16.68
N ARG A 130 -7.30 -29.46 -18.01
CA ARG A 130 -7.76 -30.55 -18.90
C ARG A 130 -7.00 -31.84 -18.65
N THR A 131 -5.67 -31.75 -18.54
CA THR A 131 -4.79 -32.91 -18.33
C THR A 131 -5.11 -33.66 -17.04
N VAL A 132 -5.54 -32.95 -16.00
CA VAL A 132 -5.89 -33.56 -14.70
C VAL A 132 -7.38 -33.84 -14.52
N GLY A 133 -8.20 -33.61 -15.54
CA GLY A 133 -9.64 -33.86 -15.51
C GLY A 133 -10.47 -32.80 -14.78
N ASP A 134 -9.94 -31.59 -14.58
CA ASP A 134 -10.67 -30.46 -14.00
C ASP A 134 -11.34 -29.61 -15.11
N ASP A 135 -12.46 -30.10 -15.62
CA ASP A 135 -13.22 -29.44 -16.69
C ASP A 135 -13.76 -28.05 -16.29
N GLN A 136 -14.04 -27.83 -15.01
CA GLN A 136 -14.55 -26.55 -14.53
C GLN A 136 -13.46 -25.48 -14.61
N THR A 137 -12.25 -25.78 -14.12
CA THR A 137 -11.12 -24.85 -14.22
C THR A 137 -10.69 -24.63 -15.68
N ALA A 138 -10.72 -25.67 -16.51
CA ALA A 138 -10.41 -25.55 -17.94
C ALA A 138 -11.36 -24.58 -18.65
N LYS A 139 -12.68 -24.69 -18.40
CA LYS A 139 -13.68 -23.76 -18.97
C LYS A 139 -13.52 -22.34 -18.46
N LEU A 140 -13.18 -22.17 -17.18
CA LEU A 140 -12.90 -20.86 -16.60
C LEU A 140 -11.71 -20.20 -17.29
N ALA A 141 -10.57 -20.89 -17.39
CA ALA A 141 -9.37 -20.39 -18.04
C ALA A 141 -9.60 -20.06 -19.53
N ALA A 142 -10.31 -20.93 -20.26
CA ALA A 142 -10.66 -20.68 -21.66
C ALA A 142 -11.54 -19.43 -21.85
N SER A 143 -12.48 -19.21 -20.93
CA SER A 143 -13.34 -18.01 -20.95
C SER A 143 -12.53 -16.75 -20.70
N ILE A 144 -11.62 -16.74 -19.73
CA ILE A 144 -10.80 -15.57 -19.43
C ILE A 144 -9.82 -15.30 -20.58
N ARG A 145 -9.14 -16.34 -21.10
CA ARG A 145 -8.28 -16.22 -22.29
C ARG A 145 -8.98 -15.52 -23.46
N ALA A 146 -10.22 -15.90 -23.75
CA ALA A 146 -10.99 -15.29 -24.83
C ALA A 146 -11.28 -13.81 -24.59
N ASP A 147 -11.39 -13.37 -23.34
CA ASP A 147 -11.54 -11.96 -22.98
C ASP A 147 -10.23 -11.20 -23.28
N GLU A 148 -9.08 -11.76 -22.87
CA GLU A 148 -7.75 -11.14 -23.09
C GLU A 148 -7.34 -11.09 -24.57
N GLU A 149 -7.70 -12.11 -25.35
CA GLU A 149 -7.52 -12.10 -26.81
C GLU A 149 -8.26 -10.93 -27.46
N ARG A 150 -9.48 -10.62 -27.00
CA ARG A 150 -10.26 -9.48 -27.51
C ARG A 150 -9.69 -8.15 -27.04
N MET A 151 -9.16 -8.07 -25.83
CA MET A 151 -8.51 -6.87 -25.33
C MET A 151 -7.21 -6.59 -26.10
N LEU A 152 -6.36 -7.60 -26.29
CA LEU A 152 -5.15 -7.49 -27.11
C LEU A 152 -5.48 -7.02 -28.53
N GLU A 153 -6.46 -7.63 -29.19
CA GLU A 153 -6.88 -7.22 -30.53
C GLU A 153 -7.33 -5.74 -30.56
N ARG A 154 -8.07 -5.30 -29.54
CA ARG A 154 -8.49 -3.90 -29.40
C ARG A 154 -7.29 -2.98 -29.25
N ILE A 155 -6.35 -3.28 -28.35
CA ILE A 155 -5.15 -2.45 -28.13
C ILE A 155 -4.35 -2.32 -29.42
N LEU A 156 -4.12 -3.43 -30.12
CA LEU A 156 -3.38 -3.44 -31.39
C LEU A 156 -4.04 -2.57 -32.47
N LYS A 157 -5.37 -2.46 -32.48
CA LYS A 157 -6.12 -1.57 -33.39
C LYS A 157 -5.95 -0.09 -33.06
N GLU A 158 -5.70 0.27 -31.79
CA GLU A 158 -5.51 1.66 -31.36
C GLU A 158 -4.06 2.14 -31.57
N ILE A 159 -3.06 1.25 -31.53
CA ILE A 159 -1.63 1.59 -31.67
C ILE A 159 -1.33 2.47 -32.90
N PRO A 160 -1.86 2.24 -34.11
CA PRO A 160 -1.61 3.09 -35.26
C PRO A 160 -2.10 4.53 -35.07
N ALA A 161 -3.26 4.73 -34.44
CA ALA A 161 -3.79 6.07 -34.17
C ALA A 161 -2.94 6.79 -33.10
N LEU A 162 -2.58 6.09 -32.03
CA LEU A 162 -1.69 6.61 -30.99
C LEU A 162 -0.30 6.98 -31.55
N THR A 163 0.21 6.19 -32.48
CA THR A 163 1.50 6.48 -33.15
C THR A 163 1.41 7.74 -34.00
N LYS A 164 0.28 7.97 -34.70
CA LYS A 164 0.07 9.22 -35.44
C LYS A 164 0.00 10.43 -34.51
N ALA A 165 -0.64 10.30 -33.35
CA ALA A 165 -0.69 11.37 -32.35
C ALA A 165 0.71 11.77 -31.86
N VAL A 166 1.61 10.80 -31.67
CA VAL A 166 3.03 11.08 -31.35
C VAL A 166 3.72 11.87 -32.47
N VAL A 167 3.50 11.48 -33.73
CA VAL A 167 4.07 12.22 -34.88
C VAL A 167 3.52 13.65 -34.91
N SER A 168 2.22 13.85 -34.76
CA SER A 168 1.62 15.18 -34.74
C SER A 168 2.18 16.06 -33.63
N ALA A 169 2.36 15.51 -32.42
CA ALA A 169 2.90 16.25 -31.29
C ALA A 169 4.41 16.56 -31.44
N ASP A 170 5.23 15.55 -31.71
CA ASP A 170 6.70 15.65 -31.63
C ASP A 170 7.36 16.10 -32.94
N VAL A 171 6.69 15.91 -34.08
CA VAL A 171 7.22 16.26 -35.41
C VAL A 171 6.50 17.48 -35.99
N ASP A 172 5.17 17.49 -35.96
CA ASP A 172 4.37 18.56 -36.58
C ASP A 172 4.12 19.75 -35.63
N GLY A 173 4.38 19.59 -34.33
CA GLY A 173 4.19 20.63 -33.30
C GLY A 173 2.72 20.90 -32.96
N ASP A 174 1.84 19.93 -33.20
CA ASP A 174 0.40 19.99 -32.97
C ASP A 174 -0.02 18.93 -31.91
N PRO A 175 0.22 19.21 -30.60
CA PRO A 175 -0.11 18.28 -29.54
C PRO A 175 -1.63 18.22 -29.29
N SER A 176 -2.12 17.01 -29.03
CA SER A 176 -3.52 16.70 -28.74
C SER A 176 -3.75 16.30 -27.28
N TYR A 177 -2.69 16.03 -26.52
CA TYR A 177 -2.76 15.63 -25.13
C TYR A 177 -3.06 16.82 -24.21
N ASP A 178 -4.20 16.76 -23.54
CA ASP A 178 -4.54 17.67 -22.45
C ASP A 178 -4.62 16.91 -21.12
N VAL A 179 -3.78 17.31 -20.16
CA VAL A 179 -3.77 16.73 -18.81
C VAL A 179 -5.09 16.98 -18.07
N THR A 180 -5.82 18.04 -18.39
CA THR A 180 -7.10 18.38 -17.75
C THR A 180 -8.25 17.47 -18.22
N GLU A 181 -8.10 16.84 -19.38
CA GLU A 181 -9.02 15.82 -19.91
C GLU A 181 -8.68 14.40 -19.45
N THR A 182 -7.64 14.25 -18.61
CA THR A 182 -7.28 12.95 -18.02
C THR A 182 -8.06 12.65 -16.75
N GLY A 183 -8.09 11.36 -16.39
CA GLY A 183 -8.70 10.86 -15.16
C GLY A 183 -7.94 11.20 -13.88
N ALA A 184 -6.85 11.96 -13.94
CA ALA A 184 -5.93 12.14 -12.83
C ALA A 184 -6.59 12.85 -11.64
N ALA A 185 -7.40 13.88 -11.91
CA ALA A 185 -8.13 14.61 -10.87
C ALA A 185 -9.20 13.73 -10.20
N GLN A 186 -9.92 12.93 -11.00
CA GLN A 186 -10.92 11.99 -10.50
C GLN A 186 -10.27 10.86 -9.69
N ALA A 187 -9.12 10.35 -10.13
CA ALA A 187 -8.36 9.31 -9.42
C ALA A 187 -7.84 9.80 -8.05
N VAL A 188 -7.32 11.03 -7.99
CA VAL A 188 -6.90 11.67 -6.73
C VAL A 188 -8.10 11.83 -5.79
N LYS A 189 -9.25 12.28 -6.30
CA LYS A 189 -10.49 12.41 -5.51
C LYS A 189 -10.98 11.06 -5.00
N ALA A 190 -11.05 10.03 -5.85
CA ALA A 190 -11.47 8.69 -5.46
C ALA A 190 -10.54 8.05 -4.42
N ALA A 191 -9.23 8.29 -4.52
CA ALA A 191 -8.26 7.86 -3.52
C ALA A 191 -8.47 8.57 -2.17
N ALA A 192 -8.79 9.87 -2.18
CA ALA A 192 -9.11 10.63 -0.98
C ALA A 192 -10.41 10.13 -0.32
N ASP A 193 -11.45 9.87 -1.11
CA ASP A 193 -12.73 9.34 -0.63
C ASP A 193 -12.56 7.92 -0.05
N GLY A 194 -11.81 7.05 -0.72
CA GLY A 194 -11.50 5.70 -0.24
C GLY A 194 -10.69 5.69 1.05
N ALA A 195 -9.73 6.61 1.20
CA ALA A 195 -8.99 6.80 2.44
C ALA A 195 -9.90 7.27 3.59
N ALA A 196 -10.86 8.15 3.31
CA ALA A 196 -11.84 8.61 4.29
C ALA A 196 -12.77 7.48 4.75
N ASP A 197 -13.21 6.61 3.84
CA ASP A 197 -14.08 5.48 4.19
C ASP A 197 -13.34 4.36 4.94
N ALA A 198 -12.10 4.05 4.53
CA ALA A 198 -11.23 3.13 5.30
C ALA A 198 -10.97 3.65 6.72
N ALA A 199 -10.79 4.96 6.88
CA ALA A 199 -10.65 5.58 8.21
C ALA A 199 -11.94 5.45 9.05
N LYS A 200 -13.12 5.64 8.45
CA LYS A 200 -14.42 5.43 9.13
C LYS A 200 -14.61 3.98 9.56
N GLU A 201 -14.28 3.02 8.69
CA GLU A 201 -14.41 1.59 8.97
C GLU A 201 -13.47 1.14 10.07
N THR A 202 -12.21 1.58 10.02
CA THR A 202 -11.23 1.37 11.09
C THR A 202 -11.74 1.94 12.42
N GLY A 203 -12.33 3.15 12.39
CA GLY A 203 -12.96 3.74 13.58
C GLY A 203 -14.12 2.92 14.15
N ARG A 204 -14.95 2.32 13.28
CA ARG A 204 -16.05 1.42 13.68
C ARG A 204 -15.52 0.11 14.28
N GLN A 205 -14.49 -0.49 13.66
CA GLN A 205 -13.87 -1.71 14.15
C GLN A 205 -13.14 -1.50 15.49
N ALA A 206 -12.51 -0.35 15.67
CA ALA A 206 -11.92 0.06 16.95
C ALA A 206 -12.98 0.22 18.05
N LYS A 207 -14.13 0.85 17.75
CA LYS A 207 -15.27 0.95 18.70
C LYS A 207 -15.83 -0.41 19.08
N ARG A 208 -16.00 -1.33 18.11
CA ARG A 208 -16.44 -2.72 18.38
C ARG A 208 -15.44 -3.46 19.26
N SER A 209 -14.16 -3.41 18.91
CA SER A 209 -13.07 -4.02 19.69
C SER A 209 -12.97 -3.46 21.11
N ALA A 210 -13.18 -2.16 21.29
CA ALA A 210 -13.22 -1.54 22.61
C ALA A 210 -14.43 -2.02 23.45
N THR A 211 -15.58 -2.22 22.81
CA THR A 211 -16.79 -2.75 23.46
C THR A 211 -16.61 -4.20 23.87
N ASP A 212 -16.00 -5.02 23.01
CA ASP A 212 -15.68 -6.42 23.30
C ASP A 212 -14.57 -6.56 24.35
N ALA A 213 -13.55 -5.69 24.33
CA ALA A 213 -12.53 -5.63 25.36
C ALA A 213 -13.12 -5.22 26.71
N ARG A 214 -14.10 -4.29 26.73
CA ARG A 214 -14.80 -3.90 27.97
C ARG A 214 -15.65 -5.05 28.53
N ARG A 215 -16.31 -5.84 27.66
CA ARG A 215 -17.01 -7.09 28.02
C ARG A 215 -16.09 -8.20 28.51
N LYS A 216 -14.91 -8.34 27.92
CA LYS A 216 -13.91 -9.35 28.32
C LYS A 216 -13.15 -8.96 29.57
N ALA A 217 -12.92 -7.66 29.81
CA ALA A 217 -12.29 -7.14 31.02
C ALA A 217 -13.17 -7.34 32.27
N THR A 218 -14.49 -7.40 32.12
CA THR A 218 -15.40 -7.83 33.20
C THR A 218 -15.38 -9.34 33.46
N ALA A 219 -14.78 -10.15 32.56
CA ALA A 219 -14.85 -11.61 32.60
C ALA A 219 -13.51 -12.34 32.81
N SER A 220 -12.34 -11.73 32.60
CA SER A 220 -11.06 -12.45 32.73
C SER A 220 -9.88 -11.56 33.13
N GLY A 221 -9.30 -11.84 34.30
CA GLY A 221 -8.26 -11.03 34.94
C GLY A 221 -6.87 -11.10 34.30
N ARG A 222 -6.25 -9.92 34.18
CA ARG A 222 -4.82 -9.55 34.06
C ARG A 222 -3.88 -10.27 33.05
N LYS A 223 -3.98 -11.57 32.79
CA LYS A 223 -2.97 -12.33 32.02
C LYS A 223 -3.03 -12.11 30.51
N ALA A 224 -4.22 -11.94 29.93
CA ALA A 224 -4.39 -11.64 28.50
C ALA A 224 -3.89 -10.22 28.11
N GLY A 225 -3.78 -9.31 29.08
CA GLY A 225 -3.32 -7.94 28.84
C GLY A 225 -1.83 -7.85 28.52
N ASP A 226 -1.01 -8.77 29.04
CA ASP A 226 0.44 -8.71 28.84
C ASP A 226 0.87 -9.34 27.51
N ASP A 227 0.19 -10.40 27.07
CA ASP A 227 0.42 -11.00 25.74
C ASP A 227 -0.05 -10.08 24.61
N ALA A 228 -1.17 -9.38 24.79
CA ALA A 228 -1.65 -8.37 23.86
C ALA A 228 -0.68 -7.18 23.77
N LYS A 229 -0.16 -6.68 24.89
CA LYS A 229 0.87 -5.62 24.90
C LYS A 229 2.15 -6.05 24.19
N LYS A 230 2.55 -7.33 24.32
CA LYS A 230 3.74 -7.88 23.66
C LYS A 230 3.56 -7.98 22.15
N ALA A 231 2.39 -8.42 21.67
CA ALA A 231 2.05 -8.48 20.25
C ALA A 231 2.01 -7.08 19.62
N VAL A 232 1.42 -6.09 20.32
CA VAL A 232 1.40 -4.69 19.88
C VAL A 232 2.83 -4.11 19.79
N ARG A 233 3.71 -4.42 20.73
CA ARG A 233 5.12 -3.99 20.66
C ARG A 233 5.90 -4.62 19.50
N GLN A 234 5.52 -5.81 19.03
CA GLN A 234 6.18 -6.42 17.87
C GLN A 234 5.70 -5.83 16.55
N THR A 235 4.41 -5.51 16.44
CA THR A 235 3.85 -4.88 15.24
C THR A 235 4.39 -3.46 15.02
N ARG A 236 4.64 -2.70 16.09
CA ARG A 236 5.26 -1.36 16.02
C ARG A 236 6.71 -1.32 15.53
N LYS A 237 7.38 -2.47 15.44
CA LYS A 237 8.74 -2.59 14.87
C LYS A 237 8.74 -2.73 13.34
N VAL A 238 7.59 -2.63 12.70
CA VAL A 238 7.51 -2.53 11.25
C VAL A 238 7.57 -1.04 10.87
N PRO A 239 8.39 -0.63 9.89
CA PRO A 239 8.46 0.76 9.44
C PRO A 239 7.07 1.33 9.12
N GLY A 240 6.79 2.55 9.56
CA GLY A 240 5.52 3.24 9.27
C GLY A 240 4.32 2.84 10.12
N VAL A 241 4.35 1.69 10.81
CA VAL A 241 3.22 1.22 11.65
C VAL A 241 2.96 2.16 12.82
N ALA A 242 4.00 2.70 13.45
CA ALA A 242 3.85 3.67 14.54
C ALA A 242 3.08 4.94 14.10
N LYS A 243 3.38 5.45 12.89
CA LYS A 243 2.69 6.62 12.32
C LYS A 243 1.23 6.30 11.98
N ALA A 244 0.97 5.16 11.35
CA ALA A 244 -0.37 4.72 11.00
C ALA A 244 -1.24 4.49 12.25
N GLU A 245 -0.68 3.84 13.28
CA GLU A 245 -1.37 3.61 14.55
C GLU A 245 -1.71 4.93 15.26
N GLY A 246 -0.76 5.86 15.31
CA GLY A 246 -0.97 7.18 15.90
C GLY A 246 -2.06 7.97 15.18
N ALA A 247 -2.01 8.02 13.85
CA ALA A 247 -3.03 8.69 13.04
C ALA A 247 -4.43 8.10 13.26
N ALA A 248 -4.55 6.77 13.28
CA ALA A 248 -5.82 6.09 13.56
C ALA A 248 -6.37 6.43 14.95
N LYS A 249 -5.50 6.52 15.96
CA LYS A 249 -5.89 6.95 17.32
C LYS A 249 -6.29 8.42 17.38
N GLY A 250 -5.64 9.30 16.61
CA GLY A 250 -5.90 10.74 16.61
C GLY A 250 -7.20 11.09 15.88
N ALA A 251 -7.51 10.36 14.81
CA ALA A 251 -8.72 10.52 14.01
C ALA A 251 -10.02 10.41 14.84
N VAL A 252 -9.99 9.69 15.97
CA VAL A 252 -11.13 9.51 16.88
C VAL A 252 -10.92 10.11 18.27
N ALA A 253 -9.76 10.71 18.55
CA ALA A 253 -9.42 11.25 19.86
C ALA A 253 -10.19 12.54 20.17
N SER A 254 -10.56 12.71 21.44
CA SER A 254 -10.91 14.01 22.03
C SER A 254 -9.66 14.73 22.55
N ALA A 255 -9.79 16.00 22.93
CA ALA A 255 -8.68 16.78 23.50
C ALA A 255 -8.08 16.12 24.74
N ASP A 256 -8.91 15.49 25.57
CA ASP A 256 -8.51 14.81 26.79
C ASP A 256 -7.78 13.48 26.53
N ASP A 257 -7.94 12.90 25.34
CA ASP A 257 -7.22 11.70 24.93
C ASP A 257 -5.81 12.03 24.43
N LEU A 258 -5.46 13.30 24.24
CA LEU A 258 -4.16 13.69 23.71
C LEU A 258 -3.03 13.54 24.74
N PRO A 259 -1.81 13.25 24.26
CA PRO A 259 -0.63 13.14 25.12
C PRO A 259 -0.23 14.48 25.77
N ILE A 260 -0.78 15.60 25.28
CA ILE A 260 -0.60 16.93 25.85
C ILE A 260 -1.90 17.29 26.59
N ALA A 261 -1.81 17.44 27.91
CA ALA A 261 -2.97 17.76 28.73
C ALA A 261 -3.55 19.15 28.42
N ARG A 262 -4.89 19.26 28.48
CA ARG A 262 -5.66 20.50 28.20
C ARG A 262 -5.33 21.11 26.84
N TYR A 263 -5.16 20.24 25.83
CA TYR A 263 -4.63 20.62 24.52
C TYR A 263 -5.32 21.83 23.89
N ASP A 264 -6.65 21.87 23.91
CA ASP A 264 -7.45 22.95 23.32
C ASP A 264 -7.33 24.28 24.05
N ALA A 265 -6.87 24.27 25.31
CA ALA A 265 -6.66 25.47 26.10
C ALA A 265 -5.25 26.07 25.93
N LEU A 266 -4.38 25.44 25.13
CA LEU A 266 -3.00 25.88 24.93
C LEU A 266 -2.84 26.70 23.65
N THR A 267 -1.94 27.67 23.71
CA THR A 267 -1.48 28.40 22.53
C THR A 267 -0.63 27.51 21.61
N ALA A 268 -0.50 27.92 20.34
CA ALA A 268 0.32 27.19 19.36
C ALA A 268 1.77 27.04 19.84
N ASP A 269 2.35 28.07 20.46
CA ASP A 269 3.73 28.06 20.97
C ASP A 269 3.91 27.09 22.14
N GLU A 270 2.96 27.06 23.07
CA GLU A 270 2.98 26.11 24.19
C GLU A 270 2.90 24.65 23.70
N ILE A 271 2.10 24.39 22.67
CA ILE A 271 2.01 23.07 22.04
C ILE A 271 3.34 22.74 21.34
N VAL A 272 3.85 23.64 20.50
CA VAL A 272 5.10 23.49 19.74
C VAL A 272 6.28 23.15 20.65
N SER A 273 6.36 23.76 21.83
CA SER A 273 7.41 23.49 22.83
C SER A 273 7.37 22.06 23.40
N ARG A 274 6.21 21.40 23.36
CA ARG A 274 5.97 20.06 23.92
C ARG A 274 6.08 18.95 22.89
N LEU A 275 5.87 19.25 21.60
CA LEU A 275 5.92 18.27 20.52
C LEU A 275 7.23 17.45 20.45
N PRO A 276 8.44 18.00 20.62
CA PRO A 276 9.68 17.22 20.52
C PRO A 276 9.82 16.11 21.57
N LYS A 277 9.03 16.17 22.66
CA LYS A 277 9.04 15.17 23.74
C LYS A 277 8.14 13.96 23.42
N LEU A 278 7.27 14.09 22.42
CA LEU A 278 6.31 13.07 22.05
C LEU A 278 6.97 11.96 21.23
N SER A 279 6.35 10.77 21.24
CA SER A 279 6.73 9.67 20.35
C SER A 279 6.15 9.89 18.94
N GLN A 280 6.63 9.16 17.93
CA GLN A 280 6.04 9.18 16.58
C GLN A 280 4.54 8.82 16.59
N ILE A 281 4.11 7.92 17.47
CA ILE A 281 2.69 7.56 17.65
C ILE A 281 1.91 8.76 18.18
N ASP A 282 2.45 9.43 19.20
CA ASP A 282 1.82 10.57 19.86
C ASP A 282 1.80 11.80 18.96
N LEU A 283 2.88 12.05 18.20
CA LEU A 283 2.95 13.09 17.18
C LEU A 283 1.91 12.85 16.08
N ALA A 284 1.79 11.62 15.57
CA ALA A 284 0.79 11.30 14.57
C ALA A 284 -0.65 11.39 15.11
N LYS A 285 -0.85 11.08 16.39
CA LYS A 285 -2.12 11.28 17.09
C LYS A 285 -2.50 12.76 17.18
N VAL A 286 -1.54 13.60 17.59
CA VAL A 286 -1.71 15.05 17.66
C VAL A 286 -1.93 15.63 16.26
N ALA A 287 -1.21 15.18 15.23
CA ALA A 287 -1.38 15.61 13.83
C ALA A 287 -2.82 15.38 13.34
N ALA A 288 -3.32 14.16 13.53
CA ALA A 288 -4.66 13.78 13.07
C ALA A 288 -5.77 14.50 13.86
N TYR A 289 -5.54 14.78 15.14
CA TYR A 289 -6.46 15.61 15.92
C TYR A 289 -6.42 17.07 15.46
N GLU A 290 -5.24 17.67 15.37
CA GLU A 290 -5.09 19.10 15.05
C GLU A 290 -5.74 19.45 13.70
N ARG A 291 -5.47 18.65 12.65
CA ARG A 291 -6.04 18.84 11.31
C ARG A 291 -7.56 18.73 11.24
N ARG A 292 -8.19 18.03 12.18
CA ARG A 292 -9.65 17.90 12.24
C ARG A 292 -10.32 19.05 12.99
N ASN A 293 -9.58 19.68 13.90
CA ASN A 293 -10.14 20.68 14.81
C ASN A 293 -9.65 22.07 14.42
N ALA A 294 -8.67 22.61 15.15
CA ALA A 294 -8.24 23.99 15.01
C ALA A 294 -7.31 24.26 13.80
N ASP A 295 -6.70 23.20 13.25
CA ASP A 295 -5.79 23.23 12.09
C ASP A 295 -4.77 24.38 12.13
N ARG A 296 -4.14 24.59 13.29
CA ARG A 296 -3.15 25.65 13.46
C ARG A 296 -1.90 25.30 12.67
N SER A 297 -1.65 26.04 11.59
CA SER A 297 -0.51 25.82 10.69
C SER A 297 0.83 25.67 11.41
N THR A 298 1.09 26.51 12.42
CA THR A 298 2.33 26.44 13.24
C THR A 298 2.48 25.09 13.94
N VAL A 299 1.38 24.50 14.41
CA VAL A 299 1.38 23.19 15.07
C VAL A 299 1.52 22.09 14.03
N THR A 300 0.76 22.12 12.94
CA THR A 300 0.81 21.08 11.91
C THR A 300 2.17 21.02 11.20
N GLU A 301 2.74 22.17 10.84
CA GLU A 301 4.08 22.26 10.23
C GLU A 301 5.16 21.75 11.18
N ARG A 302 5.06 22.11 12.47
CA ARG A 302 6.01 21.61 13.47
C ARG A 302 5.89 20.11 13.66
N VAL A 303 4.66 19.57 13.70
CA VAL A 303 4.43 18.13 13.80
C VAL A 303 4.97 17.42 12.56
N ASP A 304 4.73 17.93 11.34
CA ASP A 304 5.24 17.33 10.11
C ASP A 304 6.78 17.34 10.05
N GLY A 305 7.43 18.38 10.55
CA GLY A 305 8.89 18.42 10.68
C GLY A 305 9.47 17.46 11.72
N LEU A 306 8.67 17.00 12.69
CA LEU A 306 9.03 15.99 13.68
C LEU A 306 8.61 14.57 13.25
N LEU A 307 7.61 14.45 12.37
CA LEU A 307 7.19 13.19 11.78
C LEU A 307 8.20 12.72 10.73
N GLY A 308 9.20 11.97 11.19
CA GLY A 308 10.26 11.41 10.35
C GLY A 308 10.38 9.89 10.46
N SER A 309 11.28 9.32 9.67
CA SER A 309 11.71 7.94 9.87
C SER A 309 12.53 7.85 11.15
N GLU A 310 12.05 7.07 12.13
CA GLU A 310 12.86 6.68 13.28
C GLU A 310 14.22 6.12 12.80
N PRO A 311 15.31 6.27 13.58
CA PRO A 311 16.61 5.70 13.22
C PRO A 311 16.55 4.20 12.94
N TRP A 312 15.60 3.52 13.59
CA TRP A 312 15.11 2.20 13.23
C TRP A 312 13.71 1.98 13.80
N PRO A 313 12.94 1.00 13.30
CA PRO A 313 11.59 0.77 13.77
C PRO A 313 11.50 0.46 15.27
N GLY A 314 10.57 1.12 15.95
CA GLY A 314 10.33 0.99 17.39
C GLY A 314 11.40 1.69 18.24
N TYR A 315 12.13 2.65 17.67
CA TYR A 315 13.18 3.40 18.37
C TYR A 315 12.64 4.14 19.60
N ASP A 316 11.47 4.79 19.47
CA ASP A 316 10.89 5.58 20.54
C ASP A 316 10.42 4.77 21.75
N GLU A 317 10.22 3.47 21.56
CA GLU A 317 9.84 2.53 22.63
C GLU A 317 11.04 1.99 23.40
N GLN A 318 12.26 2.16 22.87
CA GLN A 318 13.47 1.65 23.50
C GLN A 318 13.95 2.59 24.59
N ASN A 319 14.37 2.02 25.71
CA ASN A 319 15.07 2.76 26.75
C ASN A 319 16.52 3.06 26.35
N ALA A 320 17.16 3.98 27.07
CA ALA A 320 18.52 4.42 26.75
C ALA A 320 19.52 3.25 26.71
N ALA A 321 19.41 2.28 27.61
CA ALA A 321 20.31 1.12 27.65
C ALA A 321 20.14 0.19 26.42
N GLN A 322 18.90 0.02 25.94
CA GLN A 322 18.61 -0.75 24.72
C GLN A 322 19.20 -0.06 23.48
N VAL A 323 19.03 1.26 23.38
CA VAL A 323 19.60 2.05 22.27
C VAL A 323 21.12 2.02 22.31
N GLN A 324 21.74 2.17 23.48
CA GLN A 324 23.21 2.11 23.63
C GLN A 324 23.79 0.75 23.21
N ARG A 325 23.09 -0.37 23.47
CA ARG A 325 23.50 -1.68 22.96
C ARG A 325 23.40 -1.77 21.45
N ALA A 326 22.31 -1.27 20.86
CA ALA A 326 22.12 -1.26 19.41
C ALA A 326 23.17 -0.38 18.69
N LEU A 327 23.62 0.71 19.33
CA LEU A 327 24.69 1.56 18.82
C LEU A 327 26.08 0.90 18.84
N GLY A 328 26.32 -0.06 19.74
CA GLY A 328 27.61 -0.74 19.85
C GLY A 328 28.00 -1.59 18.63
N SER A 329 27.03 -1.97 17.79
CA SER A 329 27.21 -2.73 16.56
C SER A 329 26.65 -2.00 15.32
N ALA A 330 26.36 -0.70 15.43
CA ALA A 330 25.76 0.09 14.36
C ALA A 330 26.83 0.69 13.43
N GLY A 331 26.56 0.69 12.11
CA GLY A 331 27.37 1.42 11.13
C GLY A 331 27.18 2.94 11.21
N ALA A 332 28.12 3.70 10.64
CA ALA A 332 28.19 5.17 10.71
C ALA A 332 26.87 5.88 10.35
N ALA A 333 26.21 5.45 9.26
CA ALA A 333 24.92 6.02 8.83
C ALA A 333 23.82 5.91 9.90
N ARG A 334 23.82 4.83 10.68
CA ARG A 334 22.83 4.61 11.76
C ARG A 334 23.15 5.42 13.00
N VAL A 335 24.43 5.67 13.27
CA VAL A 335 24.87 6.57 14.34
C VAL A 335 24.47 8.02 14.00
N ASP A 336 24.67 8.45 12.77
CA ASP A 336 24.26 9.78 12.29
C ASP A 336 22.74 9.98 12.36
N ALA A 337 21.97 8.97 11.94
CA ALA A 337 20.51 9.00 12.06
C ALA A 337 20.05 9.17 13.52
N VAL A 338 20.70 8.50 14.48
CA VAL A 338 20.39 8.67 15.91
C VAL A 338 20.71 10.06 16.42
N ILE A 339 21.86 10.63 16.04
CA ILE A 339 22.25 11.98 16.46
C ILE A 339 21.25 13.02 15.92
N ALA A 340 20.94 12.95 14.63
CA ALA A 340 19.98 13.85 13.99
C ALA A 340 18.59 13.73 14.64
N TYR A 341 18.13 12.49 14.86
CA TYR A 341 16.83 12.23 15.44
C TYR A 341 16.73 12.70 16.89
N GLU A 342 17.70 12.38 17.75
CA GLU A 342 17.70 12.80 19.16
C GLU A 342 17.75 14.32 19.31
N ARG A 343 18.50 15.03 18.46
CA ARG A 343 18.56 16.50 18.47
C ARG A 343 17.25 17.16 18.06
N ALA A 344 16.52 16.54 17.14
CA ALA A 344 15.19 17.00 16.74
C ALA A 344 14.10 16.66 17.78
N HIS A 345 14.33 15.66 18.63
CA HIS A 345 13.32 15.08 19.54
C HIS A 345 13.72 15.15 21.02
N LYS A 346 13.65 14.01 21.73
CA LYS A 346 13.72 13.88 23.20
C LYS A 346 15.07 14.26 23.81
N ALA A 347 16.11 14.46 22.98
CA ALA A 347 17.46 14.86 23.39
C ALA A 347 17.99 14.05 24.59
N ARG A 348 17.89 12.71 24.52
CA ARG A 348 18.32 11.84 25.63
C ARG A 348 19.83 11.91 25.79
N ALA A 349 20.29 12.63 26.81
CA ALA A 349 21.71 12.92 27.04
C ALA A 349 22.60 11.65 27.01
N GLY A 350 22.15 10.55 27.62
CA GLY A 350 22.90 9.29 27.63
C GLY A 350 22.98 8.58 26.27
N VAL A 351 22.01 8.80 25.37
CA VAL A 351 22.01 8.27 24.01
C VAL A 351 22.90 9.13 23.11
N LEU A 352 22.72 10.46 23.16
CA LEU A 352 23.53 11.42 22.42
C LEU A 352 25.03 11.26 22.73
N LYS A 353 25.40 11.23 24.02
CA LYS A 353 26.79 11.03 24.43
C LYS A 353 27.39 9.74 23.87
N LYS A 354 26.62 8.65 23.83
CA LYS A 354 27.09 7.36 23.30
C LYS A 354 27.19 7.36 21.78
N ALA A 355 26.23 7.97 21.09
CA ALA A 355 26.23 8.08 19.64
C ALA A 355 27.37 8.99 19.14
N GLU A 356 27.61 10.12 19.80
CA GLU A 356 28.73 11.02 19.47
C GLU A 356 30.09 10.36 19.73
N ALA A 357 30.23 9.61 20.83
CA ALA A 357 31.43 8.82 21.08
C ALA A 357 31.64 7.69 20.05
N ALA A 358 30.55 7.04 19.58
CA ALA A 358 30.62 6.03 18.53
C ALA A 358 31.00 6.66 17.17
N LYS A 359 30.50 7.86 16.87
CA LYS A 359 30.86 8.63 15.67
C LYS A 359 32.33 9.05 15.67
N ALA A 360 32.88 9.41 16.83
CA ALA A 360 34.29 9.78 16.97
C ALA A 360 35.26 8.58 16.87
N ALA A 361 34.76 7.35 16.98
CA ALA A 361 35.54 6.12 16.97
C ALA A 361 35.43 5.31 15.66
N ALA A 362 34.58 5.75 14.72
CA ALA A 362 34.33 5.14 13.41
C ALA A 362 35.13 5.84 12.31
#